data_AF-A0A9P8PML6-F1
#
_entry.id   AF-A0A9P8PML6-F1
#
_cell.length_a   1.000
_cell.length_b   1.000
_cell.length_c   1.000
_cell.angle_alpha   90.00
_cell.angle_beta   90.00
_cell.angle_gamma   90.00
#
_symmetry.space_group_name_H-M   'P 1'
#
loop_
_entity.id
_entity.type
_entity.pdbx_description
1 polymer ?
#
loop_
_entity_poly.entity_id
_entity_poly.type
_entity_poly.pdbx_seq_one_letter_code
_entity_poly.pdbx_strand_id
1 'polypeptide(L)'
;MSVIYEPLDSLPYIDDDISDLQRTQIDDLISKELSTQDLTQLHPSITVTKPDISLIRNIKEDQILKEDFTLGGVDLQRYSSNLTNSETLQQTISYTYLQSQSMLLSLTHSPNQWLTTNSQLQQANSLLESETRTKRQKINEINDYRETKQLEVKPTLRYLEEQWEGSIQRNLDLGVELLRMRVEKE
;
A
#
# COMPACT_ATOMS: atom_id res chain seq x y z
N MET A 1 -26.39 7.61 -3.87
CA MET A 1 -25.85 8.94 -4.24
C MET A 1 -24.91 8.74 -5.40
N SER A 2 -25.22 9.33 -6.55
CA SER A 2 -24.27 9.40 -7.66
C SER A 2 -23.09 10.24 -7.18
N VAL A 3 -21.91 9.65 -7.02
CA VAL A 3 -20.69 10.42 -6.83
C VAL A 3 -20.52 11.21 -8.12
N ILE A 4 -20.84 12.49 -8.08
CA ILE A 4 -20.44 13.42 -9.14
C ILE A 4 -18.92 13.39 -9.08
N TYR A 5 -18.30 12.75 -10.08
CA TYR A 5 -16.85 12.78 -10.23
C TYR A 5 -16.49 14.20 -10.64
N GLU A 6 -16.38 15.06 -9.65
CA GLU A 6 -15.72 16.35 -9.80
C GLU A 6 -14.23 16.03 -9.72
N PRO A 7 -13.48 16.11 -10.84
CA PRO A 7 -12.05 15.88 -10.79
C PRO A 7 -11.46 16.92 -9.85
N LEU A 8 -10.87 16.46 -8.73
CA LEU A 8 -10.11 17.31 -7.83
C LEU A 8 -9.01 17.98 -8.65
N ASP A 9 -9.12 19.30 -8.82
CA ASP A 9 -8.22 20.11 -9.64
C ASP A 9 -6.94 20.44 -8.87
N SER A 10 -6.15 19.41 -8.57
CA SER A 10 -4.78 19.57 -8.12
C SER A 10 -3.87 19.30 -9.32
N LEU A 11 -2.96 20.23 -9.61
CA LEU A 11 -2.10 20.21 -10.80
C LEU A 11 -0.63 20.16 -10.37
N PRO A 12 -0.09 18.98 -9.98
CA PRO A 12 1.25 18.87 -9.39
C PRO A 12 2.41 19.38 -10.25
N TYR A 13 2.25 19.49 -11.57
CA TYR A 13 3.29 19.97 -12.47
C TYR A 13 3.20 21.50 -12.72
N ILE A 14 2.09 22.14 -12.33
CA ILE A 14 1.89 23.60 -12.45
C ILE A 14 2.00 24.27 -11.08
N ASP A 15 1.36 23.69 -10.08
CA ASP A 15 1.27 24.21 -8.70
C ASP A 15 2.65 24.23 -8.05
N ASP A 16 2.92 25.28 -7.27
CA ASP A 16 4.15 25.38 -6.49
C ASP A 16 4.20 24.33 -5.37
N ASP A 17 5.41 23.91 -5.01
CA ASP A 17 5.61 22.98 -3.90
C ASP A 17 5.08 23.59 -2.59
N ILE A 18 4.19 22.84 -1.92
CA ILE A 18 3.60 23.23 -0.64
C ILE A 18 4.70 23.31 0.43
N SER A 19 4.86 24.49 1.04
CA SER A 19 5.78 24.72 2.15
C SER A 19 5.41 23.89 3.38
N ASP A 20 6.40 23.48 4.18
CA ASP A 20 6.18 22.73 5.42
C ASP A 20 5.20 23.43 6.38
N LEU A 21 5.19 24.77 6.41
CA LEU A 21 4.24 25.55 7.22
C LEU A 21 2.80 25.46 6.68
N GLN A 22 2.62 25.41 5.37
CA GLN A 22 1.30 25.24 4.76
C GLN A 22 0.80 23.81 4.98
N ARG A 23 1.68 22.81 4.93
CA ARG A 23 1.33 21.41 5.21
C ARG A 23 0.78 21.25 6.62
N THR A 24 1.45 21.80 7.64
CA THR A 24 0.95 21.72 9.02
C THR A 24 -0.38 22.43 9.21
N GLN A 25 -0.59 23.58 8.56
CA GLN A 25 -1.88 24.27 8.58
C GLN A 25 -3.00 23.46 7.93
N ILE A 26 -2.71 22.78 6.82
CA ILE A 26 -3.66 21.90 6.13
C ILE A 26 -3.99 20.69 7.02
N ASP A 27 -2.99 20.05 7.62
CA ASP A 27 -3.18 18.91 8.53
C ASP A 27 -4.02 19.31 9.77
N ASP A 28 -3.81 20.52 10.30
CA ASP A 28 -4.62 21.08 11.39
C ASP A 28 -6.09 21.30 10.98
N LEU A 29 -6.35 21.68 9.72
CA LEU A 29 -7.72 21.81 9.21
C LEU A 29 -8.37 20.44 9.00
N ILE A 30 -7.63 19.50 8.40
CA ILE A 30 -8.09 18.12 8.20
C ILE A 30 -8.43 17.47 9.53
N SER A 31 -7.56 17.60 10.54
CA SER A 31 -7.80 17.01 11.87
C SER A 31 -9.03 17.61 12.56
N LYS A 32 -9.29 18.91 12.38
CA LYS A 32 -10.53 19.54 12.85
C LYS A 32 -11.76 18.96 12.16
N GLU A 33 -11.73 18.78 10.85
CA GLU A 33 -12.86 18.19 10.11
C GLU A 33 -13.08 16.71 10.48
N LEU A 34 -12.00 15.94 10.65
CA LEU A 34 -12.08 14.55 11.07
C LEU A 34 -12.62 14.39 12.49
N SER A 35 -12.41 15.37 13.38
CA SER A 35 -12.98 15.33 14.74
C SER A 35 -14.51 15.35 14.75
N THR A 36 -15.13 15.88 13.69
CA THR A 36 -16.58 15.90 13.50
C THR A 36 -17.14 14.58 12.94
N GLN A 37 -16.29 13.68 12.44
CA GLN A 37 -16.69 12.41 11.85
C GLN A 37 -16.31 11.22 12.75
N ASP A 38 -17.22 10.26 12.88
CA ASP A 38 -16.95 9.01 13.60
C ASP A 38 -16.02 8.10 12.80
N LEU A 39 -14.72 8.17 13.08
CA LEU A 39 -13.67 7.34 12.47
C LEU A 39 -13.77 5.84 12.80
N THR A 40 -14.63 5.47 13.75
CA THR A 40 -14.82 4.07 14.18
C THR A 40 -15.78 3.30 13.29
N GLN A 41 -16.60 3.99 12.50
CA GLN A 41 -17.51 3.34 11.55
C GLN A 41 -16.80 3.11 10.22
N LEU A 42 -16.58 1.84 9.88
CA LEU A 42 -16.11 1.46 8.56
C LEU A 42 -17.11 1.93 7.50
N HIS A 43 -16.59 2.47 6.39
CA HIS A 43 -17.41 2.86 5.26
C HIS A 43 -18.21 1.64 4.76
N PRO A 44 -19.52 1.78 4.44
CA PRO A 44 -20.40 0.65 4.11
C PRO A 44 -19.96 -0.17 2.89
N SER A 45 -19.08 0.36 2.04
CA SER A 45 -18.47 -0.38 0.92
C SER A 45 -17.33 -1.30 1.31
N ILE A 46 -16.85 -1.23 2.56
CA ILE A 46 -15.80 -2.10 3.08
C ILE A 46 -16.46 -3.33 3.69
N THR A 47 -16.70 -4.34 2.86
CA THR A 47 -17.04 -5.67 3.35
C THR A 47 -15.79 -6.27 3.97
N VAL A 48 -15.66 -6.20 5.29
CA VAL A 48 -14.56 -6.88 6.00
C VAL A 48 -14.80 -8.39 5.92
N THR A 49 -14.33 -9.03 4.85
CA THR A 49 -14.22 -10.48 4.78
C THR A 49 -13.14 -10.91 5.76
N LYS A 50 -13.56 -11.33 6.96
CA LYS A 50 -12.68 -12.04 7.90
C LYS A 50 -12.15 -13.27 7.16
N PRO A 51 -10.82 -13.51 7.11
CA PRO A 51 -10.30 -14.70 6.46
C PRO A 51 -10.90 -15.92 7.16
N ASP A 52 -11.51 -16.80 6.38
CA ASP A 52 -12.06 -18.06 6.87
C ASP A 52 -10.87 -19.00 7.14
N ILE A 53 -10.27 -18.87 8.33
CA ILE A 53 -9.12 -19.70 8.73
C ILE A 53 -9.65 -21.07 9.16
N SER A 54 -10.04 -21.87 8.16
CA SER A 54 -10.48 -23.26 8.32
C SER A 54 -9.44 -24.17 9.02
N LEU A 55 -8.17 -23.74 9.08
CA LEU A 55 -7.09 -24.44 9.80
C LEU A 55 -7.21 -24.35 11.33
N ILE A 56 -7.95 -23.39 11.88
CA ILE A 56 -8.13 -23.20 13.34
C ILE A 56 -9.35 -23.99 13.87
N ARG A 57 -10.12 -24.68 13.02
CA ARG A 57 -11.41 -25.31 13.38
C ARG A 57 -11.36 -26.29 14.56
N ASN A 58 -10.19 -26.84 14.88
CA ASN A 58 -9.99 -27.78 15.99
C ASN A 58 -9.51 -27.12 17.30
N ILE A 59 -9.15 -25.83 17.26
CA ILE A 59 -8.70 -25.08 18.43
C ILE A 59 -9.91 -24.33 18.96
N LYS A 60 -10.34 -24.66 20.18
CA LYS A 60 -11.44 -23.96 20.85
C LYS A 60 -11.01 -22.52 21.16
N GLU A 61 -11.90 -21.56 20.97
CA GLU A 61 -11.65 -20.13 21.22
C GLU A 61 -11.13 -19.88 22.65
N ASP A 62 -11.64 -20.63 23.63
CA ASP A 62 -11.22 -20.63 25.04
C ASP A 62 -9.74 -21.02 25.27
N GLN A 63 -9.10 -21.69 24.30
CA GLN A 63 -7.70 -22.07 24.37
C GLN A 63 -6.78 -20.99 23.80
N ILE A 64 -7.23 -20.23 22.80
CA ILE A 64 -6.48 -19.15 22.13
C ILE A 64 -6.37 -17.92 23.03
N LEU A 65 -7.40 -17.67 23.84
CA LEU A 65 -7.47 -16.53 24.76
C LEU A 65 -6.56 -16.67 26.00
N LYS A 66 -5.87 -17.80 26.16
CA LYS A 66 -4.88 -17.98 27.23
C LYS A 66 -3.57 -17.32 26.79
N GLU A 67 -2.99 -16.48 27.64
CA GLU A 67 -1.72 -15.80 27.36
C GLU A 67 -0.56 -16.78 27.04
N ASP A 68 -0.62 -18.01 27.56
CA ASP A 68 0.37 -19.06 27.32
C ASP A 68 0.08 -19.94 26.10
N PHE A 69 -0.91 -19.58 25.27
CA PHE A 69 -1.25 -20.40 24.10
C PHE A 69 -0.14 -20.34 23.05
N THR A 70 0.66 -21.40 23.02
CA THR A 70 1.56 -21.70 21.92
C THR A 70 1.02 -22.92 21.20
N LEU A 71 1.16 -22.98 19.87
CA LEU A 71 0.73 -24.13 19.07
C LEU A 71 1.47 -25.44 19.41
N GLY A 72 2.46 -25.37 20.32
CA GLY A 72 3.39 -26.45 20.61
C GLY A 72 4.28 -26.72 19.41
N GLY A 73 5.56 -26.33 19.48
CA GLY A 73 6.54 -26.83 18.52
C GLY A 73 6.64 -28.35 18.61
N VAL A 74 7.04 -29.01 17.52
CA VAL A 74 7.36 -30.45 17.57
C VAL A 74 8.49 -30.65 18.57
N ASP A 75 8.20 -31.36 19.67
CA ASP A 75 9.19 -31.64 20.70
C ASP A 75 10.22 -32.66 20.19
N LEU A 76 11.44 -32.16 19.95
CA LEU A 76 12.59 -32.95 19.49
C LEU A 76 13.18 -33.82 20.61
N GLN A 77 12.86 -33.54 21.89
CA GLN A 77 13.37 -34.32 23.02
C GLN A 77 12.86 -35.77 23.01
N ARG A 78 11.66 -35.98 22.45
CA ARG A 78 11.06 -37.31 22.24
C ARG A 78 11.95 -38.25 21.42
N TYR A 79 12.74 -37.71 20.49
CA TYR A 79 13.63 -38.51 19.62
C TYR A 79 15.05 -38.67 20.18
N SER A 80 15.41 -37.91 21.23
CA SER A 80 16.72 -37.99 21.86
C SER A 80 16.74 -38.83 23.14
N SER A 81 15.59 -39.10 23.76
CA SER A 81 15.52 -39.83 25.04
C SER A 81 15.08 -41.29 24.89
N ASN A 82 15.92 -42.18 25.43
CA ASN A 82 15.58 -43.51 25.97
C ASN A 82 15.52 -44.70 24.97
N LEU A 83 16.70 -45.26 24.65
CA LEU A 83 16.87 -46.53 23.91
C LEU A 83 16.66 -47.79 24.77
N THR A 84 16.26 -47.66 26.03
CA THR A 84 16.16 -48.80 26.97
C THR A 84 14.81 -49.53 26.93
N ASN A 85 13.77 -48.89 26.39
CA ASN A 85 12.44 -49.48 26.24
C ASN A 85 12.31 -50.19 24.88
N SER A 86 11.71 -51.39 24.85
CA SER A 86 11.62 -52.21 23.62
C SER A 86 10.77 -51.55 22.53
N GLU A 87 9.70 -50.83 22.91
CA GLU A 87 8.83 -50.13 21.96
C GLU A 87 9.50 -48.90 21.35
N THR A 88 10.25 -48.12 22.14
CA THR A 88 11.00 -46.96 21.62
C THR A 88 12.12 -47.40 20.69
N LEU A 89 12.78 -48.52 20.99
CA LEU A 89 13.79 -49.11 20.13
C LEU A 89 13.22 -49.51 18.76
N GLN A 90 12.06 -50.17 18.71
CA GLN A 90 11.41 -50.53 17.45
C GLN A 90 11.02 -49.29 16.61
N GLN A 91 10.56 -48.23 17.27
CA GLN A 91 10.26 -46.95 16.61
C GLN A 91 11.52 -46.27 16.08
N THR A 92 12.64 -46.32 16.81
CA THR A 92 13.93 -45.78 16.32
C THR A 92 14.45 -46.58 15.13
N ILE A 93 14.34 -47.91 15.15
CA ILE A 93 14.75 -48.77 14.02
C ILE A 93 13.90 -48.48 12.78
N SER A 94 12.58 -48.36 12.91
CA SER A 94 11.72 -48.03 11.77
C SER A 94 12.00 -46.62 11.24
N TYR A 95 12.23 -45.63 12.12
CA TYR A 95 12.62 -44.28 11.72
C TYR A 95 13.96 -44.27 10.98
N THR A 96 14.99 -44.90 11.52
CA THR A 96 16.32 -44.97 10.87
C THR A 96 16.27 -45.70 9.53
N TYR A 97 15.46 -46.75 9.43
CA TYR A 97 15.22 -47.44 8.16
C TYR A 97 14.55 -46.53 7.13
N LEU A 98 13.46 -45.84 7.50
CA LEU A 98 12.79 -44.89 6.62
C LEU A 98 13.68 -43.70 6.25
N GLN A 99 14.49 -43.21 7.19
CA GLN A 99 15.47 -42.16 6.95
C GLN A 99 16.52 -42.63 5.95
N SER A 100 17.01 -43.87 6.05
CA SER A 100 17.97 -44.43 5.10
C SER A 100 17.39 -44.57 3.69
N GLN A 101 16.13 -45.00 3.58
CA GLN A 101 15.43 -45.06 2.30
C GLN A 101 15.18 -43.66 1.72
N SER A 102 14.76 -42.72 2.55
CA SER A 102 14.56 -41.32 2.16
C SER A 102 15.87 -40.68 1.71
N MET A 103 16.98 -40.95 2.39
CA MET A 103 18.31 -40.47 2.01
C MET A 103 18.77 -41.09 0.68
N LEU A 104 18.50 -42.38 0.44
CA LEU A 104 18.79 -43.03 -0.83
C LEU A 104 18.01 -42.37 -1.99
N LEU A 105 16.70 -42.18 -1.81
CA LEU A 105 15.84 -41.49 -2.78
C LEU A 105 16.27 -40.03 -2.99
N SER A 106 16.69 -39.35 -1.92
CA SER A 106 17.23 -38.00 -2.00
C SER A 106 18.53 -37.97 -2.79
N LEU A 107 19.45 -38.92 -2.57
CA LEU A 107 20.72 -38.95 -3.28
C LEU A 107 20.53 -39.18 -4.79
N THR A 108 19.51 -39.96 -5.19
CA THR A 108 19.22 -40.23 -6.61
C THR A 108 18.61 -39.03 -7.33
N HIS A 109 17.84 -38.17 -6.64
CA HIS A 109 17.07 -37.09 -7.27
C HIS A 109 17.53 -35.66 -6.92
N SER A 110 18.18 -35.46 -5.77
CA SER A 110 18.54 -34.14 -5.23
C SER A 110 19.48 -33.32 -6.11
N PRO A 111 20.55 -33.87 -6.73
CA PRO A 111 21.50 -33.05 -7.49
C PRO A 111 20.85 -32.32 -8.66
N ASN A 112 19.93 -32.98 -9.37
CA ASN A 112 19.23 -32.41 -10.53
C ASN A 112 17.98 -31.62 -10.14
N GLN A 113 17.34 -31.97 -9.02
CA GLN A 113 16.17 -31.26 -8.53
C GLN A 113 16.50 -29.84 -8.06
N TRP A 114 17.65 -29.65 -7.39
CA TRP A 114 18.08 -28.30 -7.00
C TRP A 114 18.30 -27.39 -8.22
N LEU A 115 18.93 -27.90 -9.28
CA LEU A 115 19.13 -27.13 -10.52
C LEU A 115 17.81 -26.77 -11.20
N THR A 116 16.86 -27.72 -11.23
CA THR A 116 15.55 -27.52 -11.85
C THR A 116 14.74 -26.49 -11.07
N THR A 117 14.70 -26.59 -9.75
CA THR A 117 14.00 -25.63 -8.88
C THR A 117 14.65 -24.24 -8.95
N ASN A 118 15.98 -24.16 -8.98
CA ASN A 118 16.67 -22.89 -9.17
C ASN A 118 16.32 -22.25 -10.53
N SER A 119 16.30 -23.03 -11.61
CA SER A 119 15.86 -22.56 -12.93
C SER A 119 14.41 -22.06 -12.93
N GLN A 120 13.50 -22.77 -12.26
CA GLN A 120 12.10 -22.33 -12.09
C GLN A 120 12.00 -21.02 -11.29
N LEU A 121 12.79 -20.86 -10.24
CA LEU A 121 12.85 -19.62 -9.46
C LEU A 121 13.40 -18.45 -10.28
N GLN A 122 14.45 -18.69 -11.08
CA GLN A 122 14.98 -17.70 -12.00
C GLN A 122 13.94 -17.28 -13.05
N GLN A 123 13.18 -18.24 -13.59
CA GLN A 123 12.07 -17.95 -14.50
C GLN A 123 11.00 -17.09 -13.83
N ALA A 124 10.56 -17.47 -12.62
CA ALA A 124 9.57 -16.69 -11.86
C ALA A 124 10.05 -15.26 -11.58
N ASN A 125 11.31 -15.09 -11.17
CA ASN A 125 11.90 -13.77 -10.96
C ASN A 125 11.93 -12.95 -12.26
N SER A 126 12.34 -13.54 -13.38
CA SER A 126 12.36 -12.84 -14.67
C SER A 126 10.98 -12.37 -15.12
N LEU A 127 9.93 -13.15 -14.82
CA LEU A 127 8.54 -12.79 -15.10
C LEU A 127 8.12 -11.59 -14.24
N LEU A 128 8.37 -11.64 -12.92
CA LEU A 128 8.06 -10.53 -12.01
C LEU A 128 8.81 -9.24 -12.37
N GLU A 129 10.07 -9.34 -12.77
CA GLU A 129 10.87 -8.22 -13.25
C GLU A 129 10.28 -7.63 -14.54
N SER A 130 9.87 -8.47 -15.48
CA SER A 130 9.22 -8.03 -16.71
C SER A 130 7.89 -7.31 -16.44
N GLU A 131 7.06 -7.85 -15.54
CA GLU A 131 5.81 -7.22 -15.14
C GLU A 131 6.05 -5.88 -14.44
N THR A 132 7.03 -5.81 -13.54
CA THR A 132 7.40 -4.57 -12.86
C THR A 132 7.88 -3.53 -13.86
N ARG A 133 8.69 -3.93 -14.85
CA ARG A 133 9.15 -3.05 -15.92
C ARG A 133 7.99 -2.51 -16.76
N THR A 134 7.07 -3.37 -17.20
CA THR A 134 5.91 -2.93 -17.99
C THR A 134 5.00 -1.99 -17.20
N LYS A 135 4.79 -2.25 -15.90
CA LYS A 135 4.02 -1.36 -15.03
C LYS A 135 4.69 0.00 -14.86
N ARG A 136 6.02 0.03 -14.66
CA ARG A 136 6.79 1.29 -14.60
C ARG A 136 6.72 2.07 -15.91
N GLN A 137 6.81 1.41 -17.06
CA GLN A 137 6.66 2.05 -18.36
C GLN A 137 5.27 2.70 -18.51
N LYS A 138 4.21 1.97 -18.16
CA LYS A 138 2.83 2.52 -18.17
C LYS A 138 2.67 3.71 -17.22
N ILE A 139 3.27 3.66 -16.03
CA ILE A 139 3.25 4.78 -15.09
C ILE A 139 3.94 6.00 -15.70
N ASN A 140 5.10 5.81 -16.32
CA ASN A 140 5.83 6.89 -16.97
C ASN A 140 5.01 7.47 -18.14
N GLU A 141 4.43 6.63 -19.00
CA GLU A 141 3.56 7.09 -20.09
C GLU A 141 2.37 7.93 -19.58
N ILE A 142 1.75 7.52 -18.47
CA ILE A 142 0.66 8.27 -17.84
C ILE A 142 1.16 9.60 -17.26
N ASN A 143 2.33 9.60 -16.63
CA ASN A 143 2.92 10.81 -16.05
C ASN A 143 3.33 11.80 -17.13
N ASP A 144 3.98 11.34 -18.21
CA ASP A 144 4.35 12.16 -19.36
C ASP A 144 3.09 12.76 -20.03
N TYR A 145 2.03 11.97 -20.15
CA TYR A 145 0.74 12.45 -20.65
C TYR A 145 0.12 13.52 -19.73
N ARG A 146 0.19 13.33 -18.40
CA ARG A 146 -0.30 14.33 -17.43
C ARG A 146 0.52 15.61 -17.48
N GLU A 147 1.84 15.50 -17.52
CA GLU A 147 2.76 16.63 -17.60
C GLU A 147 2.49 17.47 -18.85
N THR A 148 2.42 16.83 -20.03
CA THR A 148 2.12 17.53 -21.29
C THR A 148 0.78 18.26 -21.23
N LYS A 149 -0.28 17.62 -20.72
CA LYS A 149 -1.60 18.25 -20.59
C LYS A 149 -1.60 19.44 -19.63
N GLN A 150 -0.88 19.33 -18.52
CA GLN A 150 -0.78 20.42 -17.55
C GLN A 150 0.03 21.59 -18.10
N LEU A 151 1.17 21.32 -18.74
CA LEU A 151 2.00 22.35 -19.37
C LEU A 151 1.30 23.05 -20.55
N GLU A 152 0.43 22.36 -21.29
CA GLU A 152 -0.41 22.97 -22.34
C GLU A 152 -1.38 24.02 -21.76
N VAL A 153 -1.92 23.79 -20.55
CA VAL A 153 -2.90 24.66 -19.89
C VAL A 153 -2.23 25.79 -19.08
N LYS A 154 -0.98 25.61 -18.63
CA LYS A 154 -0.25 26.61 -17.84
C LYS A 154 -0.26 28.04 -18.44
N PRO A 155 -0.03 28.26 -19.76
CA PRO A 155 -0.07 29.60 -20.33
C PRO A 155 -1.48 30.23 -20.33
N THR A 156 -2.53 29.42 -20.48
CA THR A 156 -3.91 29.94 -20.49
C THR A 156 -4.34 30.35 -19.08
N LEU A 157 -3.95 29.58 -18.05
CA LEU A 157 -4.15 29.96 -16.65
C LEU A 157 -3.45 31.27 -16.33
N ARG A 158 -2.16 31.40 -16.67
CA ARG A 158 -1.41 32.64 -16.45
C ARG A 158 -2.05 33.85 -17.16
N TYR A 159 -2.51 33.66 -18.39
CA TYR A 159 -3.20 34.71 -19.13
C TYR A 159 -4.50 35.15 -18.43
N LEU A 160 -5.29 34.19 -17.94
CA LEU A 160 -6.53 34.47 -17.21
C LEU A 160 -6.25 35.17 -15.87
N GLU A 161 -5.19 34.77 -15.16
CA GLU A 161 -4.73 35.43 -13.93
C GLU A 161 -4.31 36.88 -14.17
N GLU A 162 -3.45 37.13 -15.17
CA GLU A 162 -3.02 38.48 -15.55
C GLU A 162 -4.21 39.36 -15.96
N GLN A 163 -5.17 38.79 -16.72
CA GLN A 163 -6.38 39.51 -17.11
C GLN A 163 -7.27 39.83 -15.91
N TRP A 164 -7.39 38.90 -14.96
CA TRP A 164 -8.17 39.06 -13.75
C TRP A 164 -7.55 40.10 -12.82
N GLU A 165 -6.24 40.03 -12.57
CA GLU A 165 -5.49 41.03 -11.80
C GLU A 165 -5.62 42.41 -12.43
N GLY A 166 -5.43 42.52 -13.75
CA GLY A 166 -5.60 43.77 -14.48
C GLY A 166 -7.04 44.31 -14.42
N SER A 167 -8.05 43.44 -14.41
CA SER A 167 -9.44 43.85 -14.23
C SER A 167 -9.71 44.35 -12.81
N ILE A 168 -9.13 43.71 -11.79
CA ILE A 168 -9.25 44.16 -10.40
C ILE A 168 -8.57 45.52 -10.24
N GLN A 169 -7.35 45.69 -10.75
CA GLN A 169 -6.62 46.94 -10.68
C GLN A 169 -7.40 48.08 -11.34
N ARG A 170 -7.93 47.88 -12.55
CA ARG A 170 -8.77 48.89 -13.22
C ARG A 170 -10.02 49.25 -12.40
N ASN A 171 -10.68 48.26 -11.80
CA ASN A 171 -11.86 48.51 -10.95
C ASN A 171 -11.50 49.28 -9.68
N LEU A 172 -10.33 48.99 -9.08
CA LEU A 172 -9.81 49.71 -7.92
C LEU A 172 -9.44 51.15 -8.30
N ASP A 173 -8.73 51.36 -9.40
CA ASP A 173 -8.33 52.69 -9.89
C ASP A 173 -9.56 53.55 -10.17
N LEU A 174 -10.57 53.00 -10.85
CA LEU A 174 -11.83 53.68 -11.09
C LEU A 174 -12.56 54.01 -9.78
N GLY A 175 -12.57 53.09 -8.81
CA GLY A 175 -13.14 53.32 -7.49
C GLY A 175 -12.45 54.45 -6.74
N VAL A 176 -11.11 54.52 -6.80
CA VAL A 176 -10.31 55.58 -6.18
C VAL A 176 -10.55 56.93 -6.85
N GLU A 177 -10.61 56.98 -8.19
CA GLU A 177 -10.90 58.21 -8.93
C GLU A 177 -12.31 58.75 -8.62
N LEU A 178 -13.31 57.87 -8.53
CA LEU A 178 -14.66 58.25 -8.14
C LEU A 178 -14.72 58.83 -6.72
N LEU A 179 -13.96 58.26 -5.78
CA LEU A 179 -13.84 58.79 -4.42
C LEU A 179 -13.15 60.15 -4.40
N ARG A 180 -12.07 60.34 -5.17
CA ARG A 180 -11.39 61.64 -5.30
C ARG A 180 -12.33 62.70 -5.86
N MET A 181 -13.05 62.38 -6.94
CA MET A 181 -14.04 63.31 -7.51
C MET A 181 -15.20 63.63 -6.57
N ARG A 182 -15.55 62.74 -5.64
CA ARG A 182 -16.55 63.02 -4.61
C ARG A 182 -16.02 64.01 -3.58
N VAL A 183 -14.79 63.81 -3.10
CA VAL A 183 -14.15 64.71 -2.13
C VAL A 183 -13.94 66.10 -2.71
N GLU A 184 -13.61 66.23 -3.99
CA GLU A 184 -13.46 67.54 -4.66
C GLU A 184 -14.79 68.28 -4.87
N LYS A 185 -15.94 67.60 -4.79
CA LYS A 185 -17.28 68.18 -4.97
C LYS A 185 -17.96 68.58 -3.65
N GLU A 186 -17.43 68.14 -2.51
CA GLU A 186 -17.85 68.57 -1.16
C GLU A 186 -17.01 69.77 -0.70
#